data_AF-A0A7S7RRC8-F1
#
_entry.id   AF-A0A7S7RRC8-F1
#
_cell.length_a   1.000
_cell.length_b   1.000
_cell.length_c   1.000
_cell.angle_alpha   90.00
_cell.angle_beta   90.00
_cell.angle_gamma   90.00
#
_symmetry.space_group_name_H-M   'P 1'
#
loop_
_entity.id
_entity.type
_entity.pdbx_description
1 polymer ?
#
loop_
_entity_poly.entity_id
_entity_poly.type
_entity_poly.pdbx_seq_one_letter_code
_entity_poly.pdbx_strand_id
1 'polypeptide(L)'
;MKNIIKLLVVLFLSSITLRADIHTDLQDLVVEGNNLKDELVNFTFHQDAACMEMGVLNQSIEDFTQSVANATTSMTDFSATDVDMDALTSLSYLVQNMSIHSISLSMELTDITATGELFEYSAGVDAILQLSQDIGAMADRILEMADRILIMADNIGLMADRIITTQVIQSQNLAVTQSSILITQQNMILLSDSLSTIAYNLTLGQIVDDVDVLSIAMQAVSLNSLNMEVELTGIEAQTVALLERTTALLDTVVTNSAHMSHYVNADTLTMLGDLSRIYVSLGASLEAYSGTIEQIAPLTDTVILSDATDTMLQLTKNIGVMSDRIMQMADKIFIMADNIGLMADRIAETQNIQMTNVALTESSLLSSQSIMITVIKNFGL
;
A
#
# COMPACT_ATOMS: atom_id res chain seq x y z
N MET A 1 -17.13 33.28 -52.42
CA MET A 1 -16.99 33.19 -50.94
C MET A 1 -16.32 31.90 -50.44
N LYS A 2 -16.46 30.72 -51.07
CA LYS A 2 -15.76 29.47 -50.65
C LYS A 2 -14.22 29.47 -50.82
N ASN A 3 -13.67 30.31 -51.70
CA ASN A 3 -12.22 30.36 -51.93
C ASN A 3 -11.46 31.34 -51.02
N ILE A 4 -12.18 32.26 -50.35
CA ILE A 4 -11.55 33.21 -49.40
C ILE A 4 -11.36 32.54 -48.03
N ILE A 5 -12.22 31.59 -47.65
CA ILE A 5 -12.07 30.81 -46.41
C ILE A 5 -10.91 29.81 -46.50
N LYS A 6 -10.61 29.25 -47.68
CA LYS A 6 -9.42 28.40 -47.87
C LYS A 6 -8.09 29.18 -47.81
N LEU A 7 -8.09 30.43 -48.27
CA LEU A 7 -6.90 31.28 -48.20
C LEU A 7 -6.63 31.74 -46.75
N LEU A 8 -7.67 31.93 -45.93
CA LEU A 8 -7.51 32.34 -44.53
C LEU A 8 -7.07 31.18 -43.61
N VAL A 9 -7.42 29.93 -43.92
CA VAL A 9 -6.96 28.75 -43.16
C VAL A 9 -5.51 28.40 -43.45
N VAL A 10 -5.01 28.67 -44.67
CA VAL A 10 -3.60 28.46 -45.02
C VAL A 10 -2.69 29.56 -44.43
N LEU A 11 -3.20 30.79 -44.25
CA LEU A 11 -2.45 31.90 -43.65
C LEU A 11 -2.41 31.91 -42.11
N PHE A 12 -3.15 31.03 -41.44
CA PHE A 12 -3.12 30.89 -39.97
C PHE A 12 -2.34 29.66 -39.47
N LEU A 13 -1.72 28.89 -40.37
CA LEU A 13 -0.86 27.74 -40.03
C LEU A 13 0.64 28.01 -40.28
N SER A 14 1.01 29.20 -40.78
CA SER A 14 2.40 29.54 -41.10
C SER A 14 3.20 30.15 -39.94
N SER A 15 2.83 29.89 -38.69
CA SER A 15 3.62 30.36 -37.53
C SER A 15 3.61 29.37 -36.36
N ILE A 16 3.59 28.08 -36.68
CA ILE A 16 4.01 27.05 -35.73
C ILE A 16 5.06 26.24 -36.49
N THR A 17 6.34 26.53 -36.24
CA THR A 17 7.35 25.49 -36.35
C THR A 17 6.90 24.39 -35.39
N LEU A 18 6.17 23.39 -35.90
CA LEU A 18 6.14 22.07 -35.27
C LEU A 18 7.62 21.65 -35.25
N ARG A 19 8.31 21.89 -34.13
CA ARG A 19 9.58 21.23 -33.88
C ARG A 19 9.24 19.75 -33.83
N ALA A 20 9.81 18.97 -34.73
CA ALA A 20 9.71 17.53 -34.64
C ALA A 20 10.43 17.08 -33.36
N ASP A 21 10.07 15.88 -32.90
CA ASP A 21 10.75 15.22 -31.79
C ASP A 21 12.26 15.17 -32.10
N ILE A 22 13.12 15.51 -31.13
CA ILE A 22 14.58 15.45 -31.28
C ILE A 22 15.04 14.06 -31.76
N HIS A 23 14.27 13.02 -31.44
CA HIS A 23 14.48 11.67 -31.97
C HIS A 23 14.34 11.62 -33.50
N THR A 24 13.30 12.28 -34.03
CA THR A 24 13.06 12.38 -35.46
C THR A 24 14.07 13.31 -36.11
N ASP A 25 14.42 14.43 -35.46
CA ASP A 25 15.45 15.36 -35.93
C ASP A 25 16.81 14.65 -36.11
N LEU A 26 17.21 13.79 -35.17
CA LEU A 26 18.47 13.04 -35.27
C LEU A 26 18.46 12.01 -36.40
N GLN A 27 17.33 11.35 -36.64
CA GLN A 27 17.18 10.41 -37.76
C GLN A 27 17.18 11.14 -39.11
N ASP A 28 16.47 12.27 -39.20
CA ASP A 28 16.44 13.12 -40.39
C ASP A 28 17.84 13.65 -40.70
N LEU A 29 18.62 14.03 -39.68
CA LEU A 29 20.03 14.39 -39.85
C LEU A 29 20.89 13.23 -40.38
N VAL A 30 20.67 11.99 -39.93
CA VAL A 30 21.40 10.83 -40.48
C VAL A 30 21.07 10.63 -41.96
N VAL A 31 19.81 10.84 -42.36
CA VAL A 31 19.37 10.74 -43.76
C VAL A 31 19.98 11.87 -44.59
N GLU A 32 19.85 13.12 -44.14
CA GLU A 32 20.45 14.29 -44.82
C GLU A 32 21.97 14.15 -44.95
N GLY A 33 22.66 13.70 -43.89
CA GLY A 33 24.10 13.47 -43.90
C GLY A 33 24.52 12.36 -44.86
N ASN A 34 23.74 11.28 -44.99
CA ASN A 34 24.00 10.24 -45.98
C ASN A 34 23.84 10.74 -47.42
N ASN A 35 22.81 11.55 -47.68
CA ASN A 35 22.62 12.16 -48.99
C ASN A 35 23.79 13.08 -49.34
N LEU A 36 24.22 13.93 -48.40
CA LEU A 36 25.39 14.81 -48.59
C LEU A 36 26.68 14.01 -48.81
N LYS A 37 26.88 12.93 -48.06
CA LYS A 37 28.01 12.01 -48.27
C LYS A 37 27.97 11.41 -49.67
N ASP A 38 26.81 10.97 -50.15
CA ASP A 38 26.67 10.40 -51.49
C ASP A 38 26.89 11.46 -52.60
N GLU A 39 26.48 12.71 -52.38
CA GLU A 39 26.80 13.85 -53.24
C GLU A 39 28.32 14.11 -53.29
N LEU A 40 29.01 14.10 -52.14
CA LEU A 40 30.46 14.24 -52.02
C LEU A 40 31.24 13.09 -52.70
N VAL A 41 30.77 11.85 -52.55
CA VAL A 41 31.42 10.65 -53.12
C VAL A 41 31.31 10.62 -54.65
N ASN A 42 30.18 11.08 -55.19
CA ASN A 42 29.91 11.02 -56.63
C ASN A 42 30.38 12.26 -57.41
N PHE A 43 30.80 13.32 -56.70
CA PHE A 43 31.33 14.52 -57.33
C PHE A 43 32.67 14.25 -58.01
N THR A 44 32.82 14.69 -59.26
CA THR A 44 34.08 14.58 -60.02
C THR A 44 34.26 15.81 -60.90
N PHE A 45 35.48 16.34 -60.99
CA PHE A 45 35.75 17.53 -61.80
C PHE A 45 35.69 17.25 -63.31
N HIS A 46 34.57 17.60 -63.96
CA HIS A 46 34.42 17.63 -65.42
C HIS A 46 34.37 19.09 -65.92
N GLN A 47 35.18 19.41 -66.94
CA GLN A 47 35.55 20.78 -67.35
C GLN A 47 34.39 21.71 -67.77
N ASP A 48 33.17 21.22 -68.01
CA ASP A 48 32.05 22.06 -68.49
C ASP A 48 30.96 22.36 -67.43
N ALA A 49 30.98 21.71 -66.25
CA ALA A 49 29.91 21.86 -65.22
C ALA A 49 30.37 21.92 -63.75
N ALA A 50 31.66 21.67 -63.47
CA ALA A 50 32.17 21.51 -62.11
C ALA A 50 31.89 22.70 -61.17
N CYS A 51 31.96 23.94 -61.65
CA CYS A 51 31.68 25.13 -60.82
C CYS A 51 30.21 25.24 -60.39
N MET A 52 29.28 24.82 -61.25
CA MET A 52 27.84 24.83 -60.92
C MET A 52 27.52 23.73 -59.91
N GLU A 53 28.06 22.53 -60.13
CA GLU A 53 27.89 21.38 -59.23
C GLU A 53 28.52 21.63 -57.87
N MET A 54 29.67 22.31 -57.81
CA MET A 54 30.32 22.69 -56.54
C MET A 54 29.52 23.76 -55.78
N GLY A 55 28.84 24.66 -56.49
CA GLY A 55 27.92 25.62 -55.87
C GLY A 55 26.69 24.94 -55.24
N VAL A 56 26.15 23.90 -55.90
CA VAL A 56 25.06 23.09 -55.35
C VAL A 56 25.55 22.31 -54.12
N LEU A 57 26.73 21.70 -54.20
CA LEU A 57 27.33 20.97 -53.09
C LEU A 57 27.57 21.88 -51.87
N ASN A 58 28.07 23.10 -52.08
CA ASN A 58 28.26 24.08 -51.01
C ASN A 58 26.93 24.46 -50.35
N GLN A 59 25.86 24.63 -51.14
CA GLN A 59 24.52 24.89 -50.58
C GLN A 59 24.01 23.71 -49.76
N SER A 60 24.19 22.46 -50.23
CA SER A 60 23.83 21.25 -49.48
C SER A 60 24.58 21.16 -48.13
N ILE A 61 25.85 21.56 -48.09
CA ILE A 61 26.67 21.60 -46.87
C ILE A 61 26.15 22.66 -45.90
N GLU A 62 25.85 23.87 -46.39
CA GLU A 62 25.30 24.97 -45.58
C GLU A 62 23.94 24.58 -44.98
N ASP A 63 23.06 24.00 -45.78
CA ASP A 63 21.74 23.54 -45.37
C ASP A 63 21.86 22.45 -44.28
N PHE A 64 22.71 21.45 -44.49
CA PHE A 64 22.98 20.39 -43.50
C PHE A 64 23.56 20.96 -42.20
N THR A 65 24.53 21.88 -42.28
CA THR A 65 25.13 22.53 -41.11
C THR A 65 24.09 23.32 -40.30
N GLN A 66 23.12 23.93 -40.99
CA GLN A 66 22.01 24.62 -40.36
C GLN A 66 21.02 23.66 -39.72
N SER A 67 20.71 22.52 -40.35
CA SER A 67 19.91 21.44 -39.74
C SER A 67 20.55 20.93 -38.45
N VAL A 68 21.87 20.68 -38.44
CA VAL A 68 22.62 20.28 -37.24
C VAL A 68 22.52 21.34 -36.14
N ALA A 69 22.70 22.61 -36.49
CA ALA A 69 22.58 23.72 -35.54
C ALA A 69 21.20 23.76 -34.87
N ASN A 70 20.15 23.57 -35.67
CA ASN A 70 18.78 23.60 -35.18
C ASN A 70 18.51 22.45 -34.20
N ALA A 71 18.96 21.23 -34.53
CA ALA A 71 18.84 20.06 -33.66
C ALA A 71 19.62 20.20 -32.34
N THR A 72 20.84 20.78 -32.37
CA THR A 72 21.61 21.02 -31.13
C THR A 72 20.86 21.97 -30.17
N THR A 73 20.15 22.97 -30.71
CA THR A 73 19.40 23.93 -29.88
C THR A 73 18.10 23.35 -29.30
N SER A 74 17.57 22.24 -29.82
CA SER A 74 16.35 21.59 -29.30
C SER A 74 16.60 20.62 -28.15
N MET A 75 17.85 20.32 -27.79
CA MET A 75 18.20 19.33 -26.76
C MET A 75 18.03 19.78 -25.30
N THR A 76 17.19 20.76 -24.99
CA THR A 76 17.06 21.31 -23.62
C THR A 76 16.32 20.38 -22.65
N ASP A 77 15.44 19.50 -23.15
CA ASP A 77 14.66 18.52 -22.37
C ASP A 77 14.64 17.14 -23.09
N PHE A 78 15.82 16.68 -23.53
CA PHE A 78 15.98 15.40 -24.20
C PHE A 78 16.11 14.24 -23.20
N SER A 79 15.75 13.03 -23.61
CA SER A 79 16.12 11.78 -22.92
C SER A 79 16.63 10.83 -23.99
N ALA A 80 17.93 10.52 -23.97
CA ALA A 80 18.54 9.71 -25.01
C ALA A 80 18.02 8.26 -24.99
N THR A 81 17.57 7.79 -26.15
CA THR A 81 17.36 6.37 -26.46
C THR A 81 18.60 5.82 -27.20
N ASP A 82 18.77 4.51 -27.34
CA ASP A 82 19.94 4.01 -28.10
C ASP A 82 19.80 4.30 -29.56
N VAL A 83 18.57 4.36 -30.06
CA VAL A 83 18.34 4.73 -31.45
C VAL A 83 18.85 6.16 -31.69
N ASP A 84 18.85 7.03 -30.67
CA ASP A 84 19.51 8.34 -30.72
C ASP A 84 21.04 8.24 -30.63
N MET A 85 21.56 7.34 -29.79
CA MET A 85 23.01 7.13 -29.64
C MET A 85 23.62 6.49 -30.89
N ASP A 86 22.89 5.58 -31.54
CA ASP A 86 23.21 4.98 -32.83
C ASP A 86 23.14 6.02 -33.95
N ALA A 87 22.16 6.94 -33.89
CA ALA A 87 22.09 8.08 -34.81
C ALA A 87 23.29 9.01 -34.64
N LEU A 88 23.67 9.37 -33.41
CA LEU A 88 24.85 10.19 -33.12
C LEU A 88 26.15 9.49 -33.53
N THR A 89 26.25 8.18 -33.33
CA THR A 89 27.39 7.37 -33.78
C THR A 89 27.46 7.34 -35.31
N SER A 90 26.31 7.19 -35.97
CA SER A 90 26.20 7.23 -37.44
C SER A 90 26.58 8.60 -37.99
N LEU A 91 26.14 9.69 -37.35
CA LEU A 91 26.52 11.07 -37.68
C LEU A 91 28.02 11.30 -37.50
N SER A 92 28.62 10.80 -36.42
CA SER A 92 30.07 10.86 -36.20
C SER A 92 30.85 10.13 -37.30
N TYR A 93 30.40 8.93 -37.69
CA TYR A 93 30.99 8.19 -38.79
C TYR A 93 30.80 8.88 -40.16
N LEU A 94 29.64 9.51 -40.37
CA LEU A 94 29.34 10.31 -41.57
C LEU A 94 30.29 11.50 -41.69
N VAL A 95 30.46 12.28 -40.62
CA VAL A 95 31.39 13.42 -40.57
C VAL A 95 32.84 12.97 -40.85
N GLN A 96 33.26 11.83 -40.29
CA GLN A 96 34.58 11.27 -40.58
C GLN A 96 34.74 10.90 -42.06
N ASN A 97 33.74 10.25 -42.67
CA ASN A 97 33.79 9.91 -44.09
C ASN A 97 33.79 11.15 -45.00
N MET A 98 32.96 12.16 -44.70
CA MET A 98 32.93 13.42 -45.45
C MET A 98 34.26 14.15 -45.35
N SER A 99 34.93 14.12 -44.19
CA SER A 99 36.27 14.67 -44.02
C SER A 99 37.31 13.97 -44.91
N ILE A 100 37.27 12.62 -44.99
CA ILE A 100 38.15 11.84 -45.89
C ILE A 100 37.90 12.19 -47.36
N HIS A 101 36.64 12.32 -47.77
CA HIS A 101 36.28 12.66 -49.17
C HIS A 101 36.63 14.11 -49.52
N SER A 102 36.52 15.03 -48.58
CA SER A 102 36.98 16.42 -48.74
C SER A 102 38.49 16.49 -48.98
N ILE A 103 39.27 15.64 -48.29
CA ILE A 103 40.71 15.50 -48.54
C ILE A 103 40.97 14.91 -49.93
N SER A 104 40.21 13.89 -50.34
CA SER A 104 40.31 13.30 -51.69
C SER A 104 40.04 14.35 -52.78
N LEU A 105 38.98 15.14 -52.63
CA LEU A 105 38.63 16.23 -53.54
C LEU A 105 39.73 17.30 -53.63
N SER A 106 40.39 17.58 -52.49
CA SER A 106 41.54 18.48 -52.41
C SER A 106 42.74 17.95 -53.21
N MET A 107 42.98 16.63 -53.17
CA MET A 107 44.02 15.99 -53.99
C MET A 107 43.66 16.02 -55.48
N GLU A 108 42.39 15.76 -55.86
CA GLU A 108 41.95 15.84 -57.26
C GLU A 108 42.07 17.26 -57.84
N LEU A 109 41.74 18.29 -57.05
CA LEU A 109 42.02 19.69 -57.42
C LEU A 109 43.52 19.94 -57.63
N THR A 110 44.37 19.29 -56.83
CA THR A 110 45.83 19.40 -56.93
C THR A 110 46.38 18.71 -58.19
N ASP A 111 45.68 17.71 -58.75
CA ASP A 111 46.03 17.11 -60.04
C ASP A 111 45.55 17.96 -61.24
N ILE A 112 44.42 18.67 -61.12
CA ILE A 112 43.90 19.61 -62.15
C ILE A 112 44.81 20.84 -62.31
N THR A 113 45.59 21.20 -61.29
CA THR A 113 46.62 22.26 -61.31
C THR A 113 47.66 22.09 -62.42
N ALA A 114 47.78 20.91 -63.04
CA ALA A 114 48.66 20.68 -64.19
C ALA A 114 48.07 21.15 -65.53
N THR A 115 46.77 21.49 -65.63
CA THR A 115 46.10 21.76 -66.92
C THR A 115 45.03 22.86 -66.94
N GLY A 116 44.59 23.43 -65.81
CA GLY A 116 43.51 24.44 -65.75
C GLY A 116 43.95 25.90 -65.50
N GLU A 117 43.13 26.88 -65.90
CA GLU A 117 43.35 28.32 -65.65
C GLU A 117 43.24 28.65 -64.15
N LEU A 118 44.16 29.50 -63.66
CA LEU A 118 44.43 29.82 -62.24
C LEU A 118 43.22 30.32 -61.41
N PHE A 119 42.11 30.71 -62.05
CA PHE A 119 40.94 31.30 -61.40
C PHE A 119 39.98 30.25 -60.81
N GLU A 120 39.74 29.13 -61.51
CA GLU A 120 38.83 28.08 -61.04
C GLU A 120 39.44 27.26 -59.88
N TYR A 121 40.77 27.16 -59.84
CA TYR A 121 41.51 26.48 -58.78
C TYR A 121 41.40 27.19 -57.42
N SER A 122 41.52 28.52 -57.38
CA SER A 122 41.39 29.28 -56.12
C SER A 122 40.02 29.11 -55.49
N ALA A 123 38.96 29.13 -56.31
CA ALA A 123 37.59 28.96 -55.84
C ALA A 123 37.33 27.55 -55.26
N GLY A 124 37.92 26.51 -55.85
CA GLY A 124 37.82 25.14 -55.33
C GLY A 124 38.58 24.93 -54.02
N VAL A 125 39.79 25.49 -53.90
CA VAL A 125 40.56 25.41 -52.65
C VAL A 125 39.87 26.20 -51.52
N ASP A 126 39.35 27.38 -51.82
CA ASP A 126 38.60 28.18 -50.83
C ASP A 126 37.33 27.46 -50.37
N ALA A 127 36.60 26.79 -51.28
CA ALA A 127 35.42 25.99 -50.94
C ALA A 127 35.77 24.77 -50.05
N ILE A 128 36.88 24.08 -50.31
CA ILE A 128 37.32 22.94 -49.47
C ILE A 128 37.81 23.41 -48.10
N LEU A 129 38.52 24.53 -48.03
CA LEU A 129 38.94 25.11 -46.75
C LEU A 129 37.72 25.55 -45.92
N GLN A 130 36.68 26.09 -46.57
CA GLN A 130 35.42 26.41 -45.93
C GLN A 130 34.71 25.15 -45.41
N LEU A 131 34.59 24.11 -46.25
CA LEU A 131 34.03 22.81 -45.86
C LEU A 131 34.77 22.18 -44.68
N SER A 132 36.10 22.24 -44.68
CA SER A 132 36.90 21.72 -43.56
C SER A 132 36.64 22.50 -42.27
N GLN A 133 36.39 23.81 -42.34
CA GLN A 133 36.02 24.62 -41.19
C GLN A 133 34.62 24.27 -40.69
N ASP A 134 33.66 24.09 -41.60
CA ASP A 134 32.28 23.74 -41.26
C ASP A 134 32.20 22.33 -40.63
N ILE A 135 32.98 21.36 -41.15
CA ILE A 135 33.15 20.02 -40.53
C ILE A 135 33.74 20.13 -39.12
N GLY A 136 34.75 20.99 -38.93
CA GLY A 136 35.33 21.24 -37.60
C GLY A 136 34.29 21.80 -36.62
N ALA A 137 33.50 22.79 -37.05
CA ALA A 137 32.43 23.37 -36.24
C ALA A 137 31.31 22.36 -35.93
N MET A 138 30.99 21.44 -36.85
CA MET A 138 30.05 20.34 -36.59
C MET A 138 30.60 19.35 -35.56
N ALA A 139 31.88 18.98 -35.67
CA ALA A 139 32.52 18.08 -34.72
C ALA A 139 32.50 18.64 -33.28
N ASP A 140 32.81 19.93 -33.12
CA ASP A 140 32.75 20.59 -31.81
C ASP A 140 31.33 20.59 -31.21
N ARG A 141 30.30 20.79 -32.05
CA ARG A 141 28.90 20.74 -31.60
C ARG A 141 28.46 19.33 -31.20
N ILE A 142 28.89 18.30 -31.94
CA ILE A 142 28.61 16.90 -31.58
C ILE A 142 29.26 16.55 -30.24
N LEU A 143 30.48 17.02 -29.99
CA LEU A 143 31.14 16.85 -28.69
C LEU A 143 30.38 17.56 -27.56
N GLU A 144 29.87 18.77 -27.79
CA GLU A 144 29.03 19.46 -26.80
C GLU A 144 27.72 18.69 -26.52
N MET A 145 27.10 18.11 -27.55
CA MET A 145 25.91 17.26 -27.38
C MET A 145 26.24 16.01 -26.55
N ALA A 146 27.38 15.37 -26.80
CA ALA A 146 27.84 14.21 -26.05
C ALA A 146 28.08 14.54 -24.56
N ASP A 147 28.72 15.67 -24.25
CA ASP A 147 28.94 16.11 -22.86
C ASP A 147 27.62 16.36 -22.12
N ARG A 148 26.63 16.95 -22.79
CA ARG A 148 25.29 17.16 -22.21
C ARG A 148 24.56 15.85 -21.92
N ILE A 149 24.66 14.86 -22.81
CA ILE A 149 24.11 13.52 -22.59
C ILE A 149 24.77 12.86 -21.38
N LEU A 150 26.09 13.03 -21.21
CA LEU A 150 26.83 12.44 -20.09
C LEU A 150 26.39 13.03 -18.74
N ILE A 151 26.21 14.35 -18.66
CA ILE A 151 25.64 15.03 -17.46
C ILE A 151 24.22 14.53 -17.17
N MET A 152 23.42 14.28 -18.21
CA MET A 152 22.07 13.76 -18.07
C MET A 152 22.07 12.32 -17.54
N ALA A 153 22.98 11.47 -18.02
CA ALA A 153 23.16 10.12 -17.53
C ALA A 153 23.50 10.10 -16.03
N ASP A 154 24.39 10.99 -15.57
CA ASP A 154 24.71 11.13 -14.15
C ASP A 154 23.47 11.55 -13.33
N ASN A 155 22.67 12.49 -13.84
CA ASN A 155 21.44 12.91 -13.17
C ASN A 155 20.38 11.79 -13.09
N ILE A 156 20.26 10.97 -14.14
CA ILE A 156 19.39 9.78 -14.14
C ILE A 156 19.87 8.77 -13.10
N GLY A 157 21.18 8.52 -13.01
CA GLY A 157 21.79 7.68 -11.97
C GLY A 157 21.44 8.16 -10.56
N LEU A 158 21.60 9.46 -10.28
CA LEU A 158 21.23 10.05 -9.00
C LEU A 158 19.72 9.93 -8.70
N MET A 159 18.84 10.06 -9.70
CA MET A 159 17.41 9.83 -9.50
C MET A 159 17.10 8.36 -9.20
N ALA A 160 17.76 7.42 -9.86
CA ALA A 160 17.62 5.99 -9.59
C ALA A 160 17.99 5.64 -8.13
N ASP A 161 19.10 6.19 -7.63
CA ASP A 161 19.53 6.01 -6.24
C ASP A 161 18.49 6.56 -5.24
N ARG A 162 17.90 7.73 -5.55
CA ARG A 162 16.83 8.34 -4.74
C ARG A 162 15.56 7.50 -4.74
N ILE A 163 15.20 6.89 -5.86
CA ILE A 163 14.05 5.98 -5.96
C ILE A 163 14.29 4.76 -5.07
N ILE A 164 15.45 4.12 -5.16
CA ILE A 164 15.81 2.96 -4.32
C ILE A 164 15.75 3.34 -2.84
N THR A 165 16.35 4.46 -2.47
CA THR A 165 16.33 4.95 -1.08
C THR A 165 14.90 5.19 -0.58
N THR A 166 14.05 5.78 -1.42
CA THR A 166 12.64 6.01 -1.08
C THR A 166 11.88 4.69 -0.89
N GLN A 167 12.14 3.68 -1.73
CA GLN A 167 11.54 2.36 -1.60
C GLN A 167 11.97 1.65 -0.31
N VAL A 168 13.26 1.74 0.05
CA VAL A 168 13.75 1.20 1.33
C VAL A 168 13.05 1.85 2.51
N ILE A 169 12.91 3.19 2.50
CA ILE A 169 12.21 3.92 3.57
C ILE A 169 10.72 3.53 3.62
N GLN A 170 10.05 3.39 2.48
CA GLN A 170 8.65 2.96 2.44
C GLN A 170 8.46 1.55 3.01
N SER A 171 9.33 0.60 2.66
CA SER A 171 9.31 -0.76 3.20
C SER A 171 9.55 -0.78 4.71
N GLN A 172 10.49 0.03 5.20
CA GLN A 172 10.73 0.18 6.64
C GLN A 172 9.51 0.78 7.36
N ASN A 173 8.92 1.83 6.81
CA ASN A 173 7.71 2.46 7.38
C ASN A 173 6.53 1.48 7.40
N LEU A 174 6.37 0.65 6.38
CA LEU A 174 5.34 -0.40 6.36
C LEU A 174 5.59 -1.42 7.48
N ALA A 175 6.83 -1.90 7.64
CA ALA A 175 7.20 -2.82 8.70
C ALA A 175 6.97 -2.23 10.11
N VAL A 176 7.34 -0.96 10.32
CA VAL A 176 7.09 -0.23 11.58
C VAL A 176 5.60 -0.07 11.85
N THR A 177 4.81 0.25 10.82
CA THR A 177 3.36 0.39 10.92
C THR A 177 2.71 -0.96 11.27
N GLN A 178 3.12 -2.04 10.62
CA GLN A 178 2.64 -3.40 10.92
C GLN A 178 3.00 -3.80 12.36
N SER A 179 4.23 -3.56 12.80
CA SER A 179 4.67 -3.83 14.18
C SER A 179 3.87 -3.02 15.20
N SER A 180 3.63 -1.73 14.94
CA SER A 180 2.86 -0.84 15.81
C SER A 180 1.39 -1.25 15.88
N ILE A 181 0.79 -1.68 14.76
CA ILE A 181 -0.56 -2.25 14.73
C ILE A 181 -0.61 -3.53 15.56
N LEU A 182 0.37 -4.43 15.41
CA LEU A 182 0.43 -5.68 16.16
C LEU A 182 0.57 -5.43 17.67
N ILE A 183 1.44 -4.50 18.07
CA ILE A 183 1.60 -4.09 19.49
C ILE A 183 0.32 -3.46 20.01
N THR A 184 -0.35 -2.61 19.22
CA THR A 184 -1.63 -2.00 19.62
C THR A 184 -2.71 -3.06 19.78
N GLN A 185 -2.80 -4.03 18.86
CA GLN A 185 -3.71 -5.17 18.97
C GLN A 185 -3.41 -6.00 20.21
N GLN A 186 -2.15 -6.31 20.48
CA GLN A 186 -1.72 -7.04 21.68
C GLN A 186 -2.09 -6.29 22.95
N ASN A 187 -1.82 -4.98 23.01
CA ASN A 187 -2.17 -4.13 24.14
C ASN A 187 -3.68 -4.03 24.33
N MET A 188 -4.47 -3.95 23.26
CA MET A 188 -5.93 -3.97 23.33
C MET A 188 -6.46 -5.31 23.82
N ILE A 189 -5.87 -6.44 23.40
CA ILE A 189 -6.22 -7.77 23.91
C ILE A 189 -5.91 -7.85 25.41
N LEU A 190 -4.71 -7.43 25.84
CA LEU A 190 -4.31 -7.42 27.25
C LEU A 190 -5.18 -6.48 28.10
N LEU A 191 -5.50 -5.29 27.59
CA LEU A 191 -6.42 -4.36 28.26
C LEU A 191 -7.82 -4.94 28.34
N SER A 192 -8.32 -5.56 27.27
CA SER A 192 -9.63 -6.23 27.25
C SER A 192 -9.67 -7.38 28.25
N ASP A 193 -8.63 -8.21 28.30
CA ASP A 193 -8.49 -9.31 29.27
C ASP A 193 -8.50 -8.77 30.71
N SER A 194 -7.71 -7.73 30.98
CA SER A 194 -7.62 -7.12 32.31
C SER A 194 -8.92 -6.44 32.74
N LEU A 195 -9.58 -5.68 31.85
CA LEU A 195 -10.82 -4.97 32.17
C LEU A 195 -12.00 -5.95 32.36
N SER A 196 -12.09 -6.98 31.51
CA SER A 196 -13.10 -8.03 31.60
C SER A 196 -12.94 -8.84 32.88
N THR A 197 -11.70 -9.22 33.20
CA THR A 197 -11.37 -9.98 34.42
C THR A 197 -11.65 -9.18 35.70
N ILE A 198 -11.31 -7.89 35.74
CA ILE A 198 -11.44 -7.11 36.99
C ILE A 198 -12.90 -6.80 37.35
N ALA A 199 -13.74 -6.42 36.38
CA ALA A 199 -15.11 -6.02 36.68
C ALA A 199 -16.03 -7.23 36.91
N TYR A 200 -15.98 -8.25 36.06
CA TYR A 200 -16.89 -9.38 36.15
C TYR A 200 -16.46 -10.42 37.18
N ASN A 201 -15.19 -10.83 37.23
CA ASN A 201 -14.78 -11.86 38.19
C ASN A 201 -14.82 -11.34 39.63
N LEU A 202 -14.67 -10.03 39.85
CA LEU A 202 -14.87 -9.46 41.19
C LEU A 202 -16.33 -9.58 41.64
N THR A 203 -17.29 -9.15 40.82
CA THR A 203 -18.72 -9.25 41.17
C THR A 203 -19.20 -10.70 41.20
N LEU A 204 -18.75 -11.53 40.25
CA LEU A 204 -19.08 -12.96 40.21
C LEU A 204 -18.47 -13.70 41.40
N GLY A 205 -17.24 -13.38 41.78
CA GLY A 205 -16.60 -13.92 43.00
C GLY A 205 -17.32 -13.51 44.27
N GLN A 206 -17.76 -12.26 44.37
CA GLN A 206 -18.60 -11.82 45.49
C GLN A 206 -19.92 -12.61 45.55
N ILE A 207 -20.57 -12.87 44.42
CA ILE A 207 -21.78 -13.71 44.38
C ILE A 207 -21.46 -15.15 44.80
N VAL A 208 -20.35 -15.74 44.35
CA VAL A 208 -19.91 -17.07 44.79
C VAL A 208 -19.73 -17.10 46.31
N ASP A 209 -19.03 -16.13 46.88
CA ASP A 209 -18.81 -16.02 48.32
C ASP A 209 -20.14 -15.84 49.09
N ASP A 210 -21.03 -14.95 48.62
CA ASP A 210 -22.34 -14.72 49.24
C ASP A 210 -23.22 -15.99 49.19
N VAL A 211 -23.20 -16.71 48.06
CA VAL A 211 -23.94 -17.96 47.83
C VAL A 211 -23.40 -19.08 48.73
N ASP A 212 -22.09 -19.18 48.90
CA ASP A 212 -21.47 -20.16 49.81
C ASP A 212 -21.82 -19.86 51.27
N VAL A 213 -21.75 -18.58 51.68
CA VAL A 213 -22.19 -18.14 53.02
C VAL A 213 -23.66 -18.48 53.25
N LEU A 214 -24.54 -18.22 52.28
CA LEU A 214 -25.95 -18.58 52.37
C LEU A 214 -26.16 -20.10 52.45
N SER A 215 -25.45 -20.88 51.63
CA SER A 215 -25.49 -22.35 51.66
C SER A 215 -25.07 -22.91 53.02
N ILE A 216 -23.99 -22.38 53.62
CA ILE A 216 -23.52 -22.77 54.95
C ILE A 216 -24.54 -22.37 56.02
N ALA A 217 -25.08 -21.15 55.95
CA ALA A 217 -26.12 -20.67 56.87
C ALA A 217 -27.35 -21.58 56.80
N MET A 218 -27.79 -21.94 55.59
CA MET A 218 -28.93 -22.82 55.41
C MET A 218 -28.68 -24.23 55.97
N GLN A 219 -27.49 -24.79 55.77
CA GLN A 219 -27.15 -26.10 56.33
C GLN A 219 -27.05 -26.12 57.86
N ALA A 220 -26.75 -24.98 58.49
CA ALA A 220 -26.59 -24.87 59.94
C ALA A 220 -27.92 -24.69 60.69
N VAL A 221 -28.98 -24.22 60.02
CA VAL A 221 -30.29 -23.98 60.62
C VAL A 221 -31.02 -25.31 60.88
N SER A 222 -31.47 -25.50 62.12
CA SER A 222 -32.39 -26.58 62.51
C SER A 222 -33.73 -25.98 62.89
N LEU A 223 -34.76 -26.30 62.10
CA LEU A 223 -36.11 -25.80 62.33
C LEU A 223 -36.83 -26.59 63.44
N ASN A 224 -37.58 -25.88 64.27
CA ASN A 224 -38.52 -26.40 65.24
C ASN A 224 -39.71 -25.44 65.37
N SER A 225 -40.74 -25.85 66.13
CA SER A 225 -42.00 -25.10 66.25
C SER A 225 -41.86 -23.71 66.90
N LEU A 226 -40.71 -23.39 67.51
CA LEU A 226 -40.46 -22.11 68.19
C LEU A 226 -39.58 -21.15 67.39
N ASN A 227 -38.75 -21.65 66.46
CA ASN A 227 -37.77 -20.82 65.75
C ASN A 227 -37.98 -20.73 64.23
N MET A 228 -38.84 -21.56 63.63
CA MET A 228 -38.92 -21.66 62.17
C MET A 228 -39.25 -20.34 61.47
N GLU A 229 -40.14 -19.52 62.03
CA GLU A 229 -40.47 -18.20 61.47
C GLU A 229 -39.26 -17.27 61.42
N VAL A 230 -38.54 -17.16 62.55
CA VAL A 230 -37.38 -16.26 62.68
C VAL A 230 -36.22 -16.72 61.79
N GLU A 231 -35.92 -18.02 61.80
CA GLU A 231 -34.82 -18.59 61.01
C GLU A 231 -35.11 -18.44 59.50
N LEU A 232 -36.31 -18.80 59.04
CA LEU A 232 -36.67 -18.71 57.62
C LEU A 232 -36.72 -17.26 57.13
N THR A 233 -37.24 -16.33 57.93
CA THR A 233 -37.23 -14.90 57.59
C THR A 233 -35.80 -14.37 57.46
N GLY A 234 -34.88 -14.83 58.32
CA GLY A 234 -33.46 -14.49 58.24
C GLY A 234 -32.80 -14.98 56.95
N ILE A 235 -33.06 -16.25 56.57
CA ILE A 235 -32.59 -16.84 55.31
C ILE A 235 -33.22 -16.15 54.10
N GLU A 236 -34.49 -15.75 54.17
CA GLU A 236 -35.18 -15.00 53.12
C GLU A 236 -34.52 -13.65 52.85
N ALA A 237 -34.22 -12.88 53.90
CA ALA A 237 -33.55 -11.59 53.76
C ALA A 237 -32.19 -11.73 53.06
N GLN A 238 -31.40 -12.75 53.40
CA GLN A 238 -30.12 -13.04 52.74
C GLN A 238 -30.32 -13.44 51.28
N THR A 239 -31.32 -14.28 51.00
CA THR A 239 -31.66 -14.73 49.64
C THR A 239 -32.12 -13.58 48.74
N VAL A 240 -32.89 -12.63 49.27
CA VAL A 240 -33.32 -11.43 48.54
C VAL A 240 -32.14 -10.54 48.20
N ALA A 241 -31.23 -10.29 49.15
CA ALA A 241 -30.04 -9.49 48.91
C ALA A 241 -29.14 -10.12 47.83
N LEU A 242 -29.02 -11.45 47.82
CA LEU A 242 -28.28 -12.17 46.79
C LEU A 242 -28.97 -12.10 45.42
N LEU A 243 -30.30 -12.19 45.37
CA LEU A 243 -31.08 -12.06 44.14
C LEU A 243 -30.90 -10.68 43.51
N GLU A 244 -30.86 -9.61 44.30
CA GLU A 244 -30.58 -8.26 43.82
C GLU A 244 -29.20 -8.16 43.18
N ARG A 245 -28.16 -8.70 43.82
CA ARG A 245 -26.79 -8.72 43.26
C ARG A 245 -26.70 -9.54 41.98
N THR A 246 -27.31 -10.72 41.95
CA THR A 246 -27.38 -11.59 40.75
C THR A 246 -28.11 -10.90 39.60
N THR A 247 -29.16 -10.15 39.91
CA THR A 247 -29.91 -9.33 38.94
C THR A 247 -29.06 -8.22 38.35
N ALA A 248 -28.38 -7.45 39.21
CA ALA A 248 -27.51 -6.37 38.75
C ALA A 248 -26.36 -6.89 37.87
N LEU A 249 -25.81 -8.05 38.20
CA LEU A 249 -24.80 -8.69 37.36
C LEU A 249 -25.36 -9.08 35.99
N LEU A 250 -26.53 -9.73 35.93
CA LEU A 250 -27.18 -10.09 34.66
C LEU A 250 -27.43 -8.85 33.79
N ASP A 251 -27.94 -7.75 34.35
CA ASP A 251 -28.19 -6.52 33.60
C ASP A 251 -26.88 -5.96 33.01
N THR A 252 -25.78 -6.06 33.77
CA THR A 252 -24.44 -5.66 33.32
C THR A 252 -23.95 -6.58 32.19
N VAL A 253 -24.10 -7.90 32.31
CA VAL A 253 -23.75 -8.87 31.25
C VAL A 253 -24.56 -8.60 29.98
N VAL A 254 -25.88 -8.41 30.10
CA VAL A 254 -26.77 -8.18 28.96
C VAL A 254 -26.42 -6.87 28.26
N THR A 255 -26.26 -5.77 29.00
CA THR A 255 -25.94 -4.45 28.45
C THR A 255 -24.61 -4.50 27.69
N ASN A 256 -23.58 -5.09 28.29
CA ASN A 256 -22.27 -5.09 27.65
C ASN A 256 -22.20 -6.09 26.48
N SER A 257 -22.93 -7.22 26.54
CA SER A 257 -23.02 -8.18 25.42
C SER A 257 -23.57 -7.59 24.12
N ALA A 258 -24.34 -6.50 24.19
CA ALA A 258 -24.88 -5.81 23.02
C ALA A 258 -23.85 -4.88 22.34
N HIS A 259 -22.82 -4.46 23.06
CA HIS A 259 -21.90 -3.39 22.62
C HIS A 259 -20.42 -3.81 22.57
N MET A 260 -20.03 -4.89 23.26
CA MET A 260 -18.65 -5.31 23.40
C MET A 260 -18.49 -6.83 23.23
N SER A 261 -17.44 -7.22 22.52
CA SER A 261 -16.99 -8.61 22.44
C SER A 261 -16.15 -8.92 23.68
N HIS A 262 -16.67 -9.75 24.60
CA HIS A 262 -16.06 -9.98 25.91
C HIS A 262 -15.16 -11.20 25.93
N TYR A 263 -13.93 -11.01 26.40
CA TYR A 263 -13.05 -12.12 26.73
C TYR A 263 -13.54 -12.80 28.03
N VAL A 264 -13.84 -14.09 27.93
CA VAL A 264 -14.28 -14.95 29.03
C VAL A 264 -13.12 -15.87 29.34
N ASN A 265 -12.55 -15.74 30.53
CA ASN A 265 -11.42 -16.57 30.94
C ASN A 265 -11.89 -17.85 31.64
N ALA A 266 -10.96 -18.78 31.86
CA ALA A 266 -11.26 -20.07 32.49
C ALA A 266 -11.82 -19.91 33.92
N ASP A 267 -11.41 -18.85 34.64
CA ASP A 267 -11.88 -18.58 36.00
C ASP A 267 -13.36 -18.19 36.01
N THR A 268 -13.81 -17.36 35.05
CA THR A 268 -15.23 -16.98 34.93
C THR A 268 -16.12 -18.22 34.71
N LEU A 269 -15.69 -19.14 33.84
CA LEU A 269 -16.42 -20.39 33.59
C LEU A 269 -16.42 -21.32 34.81
N THR A 270 -15.30 -21.35 35.54
CA THR A 270 -15.19 -22.11 36.80
C THR A 270 -16.15 -21.55 37.85
N MET A 271 -16.16 -20.22 38.05
CA MET A 271 -17.08 -19.56 38.98
C MET A 271 -18.55 -19.77 38.62
N LEU A 272 -18.92 -19.75 37.33
CA LEU A 272 -20.29 -20.09 36.90
C LEU A 272 -20.64 -21.55 37.19
N GLY A 273 -19.69 -22.46 37.01
CA GLY A 273 -19.83 -23.87 37.39
C GLY A 273 -20.01 -24.05 38.90
N ASP A 274 -19.23 -23.33 39.70
CA ASP A 274 -19.31 -23.35 41.16
C ASP A 274 -20.67 -22.81 41.63
N LEU A 275 -21.16 -21.70 41.05
CA LEU A 275 -22.50 -21.20 41.32
C LEU A 275 -23.56 -22.25 41.03
N SER A 276 -23.52 -22.90 39.86
CA SER A 276 -24.46 -23.96 39.52
C SER A 276 -24.46 -25.08 40.56
N ARG A 277 -23.28 -25.48 41.05
CA ARG A 277 -23.15 -26.50 42.08
C ARG A 277 -23.72 -26.06 43.42
N ILE A 278 -23.47 -24.81 43.83
CA ILE A 278 -23.97 -24.32 45.11
C ILE A 278 -25.49 -24.11 45.06
N TYR A 279 -26.08 -23.68 43.94
CA TYR A 279 -27.55 -23.62 43.79
C TYR A 279 -28.22 -24.99 43.94
N VAL A 280 -27.60 -26.08 43.49
CA VAL A 280 -28.07 -27.45 43.76
C VAL A 280 -28.03 -27.75 45.28
N SER A 281 -27.01 -27.28 45.99
CA SER A 281 -26.90 -27.40 47.45
C SER A 281 -28.00 -26.61 48.18
N LEU A 282 -28.29 -25.37 47.76
CA LEU A 282 -29.42 -24.60 48.32
C LEU A 282 -30.75 -25.31 48.10
N GLY A 283 -30.96 -25.90 46.92
CA GLY A 283 -32.16 -26.72 46.63
C GLY A 283 -32.31 -27.90 47.60
N ALA A 284 -31.22 -28.61 47.88
CA ALA A 284 -31.22 -29.70 48.87
C ALA A 284 -31.54 -29.20 50.29
N SER A 285 -31.05 -28.02 50.69
CA SER A 285 -31.41 -27.41 51.97
C SER A 285 -32.89 -27.03 52.06
N LEU A 286 -33.47 -26.48 50.98
CA LEU A 286 -34.91 -26.21 50.92
C LEU A 286 -35.76 -27.49 51.03
N GLU A 287 -35.33 -28.57 50.37
CA GLU A 287 -36.00 -29.87 50.46
C GLU A 287 -35.97 -30.42 51.90
N ALA A 288 -34.82 -30.29 52.58
CA ALA A 288 -34.67 -30.67 53.99
C ALA A 288 -35.56 -29.83 54.93
N TYR A 289 -35.67 -28.52 54.70
CA TYR A 289 -36.58 -27.64 55.43
C TYR A 289 -38.03 -28.03 55.20
N SER A 290 -38.43 -28.26 53.95
CA SER A 290 -39.79 -28.70 53.61
C SER A 290 -40.16 -29.97 54.38
N GLY A 291 -39.27 -30.96 54.40
CA GLY A 291 -39.49 -32.20 55.15
C GLY A 291 -39.55 -32.00 56.67
N THR A 292 -38.77 -31.05 57.20
CA THR A 292 -38.80 -30.73 58.63
C THR A 292 -40.10 -30.00 59.00
N ILE A 293 -40.55 -29.06 58.18
CA ILE A 293 -41.82 -28.33 58.35
C ILE A 293 -43.00 -29.29 58.34
N GLU A 294 -43.04 -30.24 57.39
CA GLU A 294 -44.09 -31.27 57.35
C GLU A 294 -44.16 -32.09 58.64
N GLN A 295 -43.00 -32.42 59.24
CA GLN A 295 -42.93 -33.19 60.48
C GLN A 295 -43.38 -32.41 61.71
N ILE A 296 -43.06 -31.11 61.78
CA ILE A 296 -43.40 -30.26 62.95
C ILE A 296 -44.75 -29.55 62.81
N ALA A 297 -45.34 -29.53 61.62
CA ALA A 297 -46.63 -28.89 61.32
C ALA A 297 -47.75 -29.27 62.31
N PRO A 298 -47.95 -30.54 62.71
CA PRO A 298 -49.03 -30.91 63.65
C PRO A 298 -48.86 -30.34 65.07
N LEU A 299 -47.64 -29.90 65.42
CA LEU A 299 -47.27 -29.40 66.74
C LEU A 299 -47.07 -27.87 66.77
N THR A 300 -47.27 -27.22 65.64
CA THR A 300 -46.97 -25.79 65.44
C THR A 300 -48.27 -24.99 65.31
N ASP A 301 -48.26 -23.74 65.79
CA ASP A 301 -49.40 -22.84 65.59
C ASP A 301 -49.63 -22.62 64.08
N THR A 302 -50.91 -22.62 63.67
CA THR A 302 -51.31 -22.41 62.28
C THR A 302 -50.80 -21.10 61.68
N VAL A 303 -50.65 -20.04 62.48
CA VAL A 303 -50.13 -18.74 62.00
C VAL A 303 -48.64 -18.88 61.67
N ILE A 304 -47.85 -19.41 62.60
CA ILE A 304 -46.40 -19.64 62.43
C ILE A 304 -46.15 -20.58 61.24
N LEU A 305 -46.97 -21.63 61.10
CA LEU A 305 -46.87 -22.57 59.99
C LEU A 305 -47.17 -21.90 58.65
N SER A 306 -48.21 -21.05 58.58
CA SER A 306 -48.57 -20.29 57.38
C SER A 306 -47.42 -19.38 56.95
N ASP A 307 -46.89 -18.57 57.88
CA ASP A 307 -45.81 -17.62 57.59
C ASP A 307 -44.54 -18.37 57.15
N ALA A 308 -44.18 -19.46 57.83
CA ALA A 308 -43.05 -20.29 57.44
C ALA A 308 -43.22 -20.94 56.05
N THR A 309 -44.42 -21.41 55.71
CA THR A 309 -44.69 -21.96 54.37
C THR A 309 -44.64 -20.88 53.29
N ASP A 310 -45.13 -19.67 53.57
CA ASP A 310 -45.07 -18.54 52.65
C ASP A 310 -43.62 -18.11 52.41
N THR A 311 -42.81 -18.01 53.46
CA THR A 311 -41.38 -17.73 53.34
C THR A 311 -40.64 -18.81 52.56
N MET A 312 -40.95 -20.10 52.76
CA MET A 312 -40.36 -21.19 51.99
C MET A 312 -40.71 -21.14 50.49
N LEU A 313 -41.94 -20.79 50.16
CA LEU A 313 -42.35 -20.58 48.77
C LEU A 313 -41.61 -19.39 48.15
N GLN A 314 -41.45 -18.30 48.91
CA GLN A 314 -40.72 -17.12 48.45
C GLN A 314 -39.22 -17.40 48.28
N LEU A 315 -38.60 -18.15 49.18
CA LEU A 315 -37.22 -18.63 49.07
C LEU A 315 -37.02 -19.48 47.82
N THR A 316 -37.88 -20.49 47.62
CA THR A 316 -37.84 -21.38 46.45
C THR A 316 -37.97 -20.58 45.15
N LYS A 317 -38.90 -19.61 45.12
CA LYS A 317 -39.08 -18.71 43.98
C LYS A 317 -37.85 -17.87 43.73
N ASN A 318 -37.28 -17.24 44.76
CA ASN A 318 -36.12 -16.37 44.62
C ASN A 318 -34.89 -17.16 44.13
N ILE A 319 -34.64 -18.34 44.69
CA ILE A 319 -33.57 -19.25 44.26
C ILE A 319 -33.77 -19.72 42.82
N GLY A 320 -35.01 -20.08 42.44
CA GLY A 320 -35.35 -20.43 41.07
C GLY A 320 -35.07 -19.29 40.08
N VAL A 321 -35.51 -18.07 40.40
CA VAL A 321 -35.24 -16.88 39.58
C VAL A 321 -33.73 -16.60 39.46
N MET A 322 -32.96 -16.78 40.53
CA MET A 322 -31.51 -16.62 40.46
C MET A 322 -30.88 -17.67 39.53
N SER A 323 -31.28 -18.93 39.65
CA SER A 323 -30.81 -20.02 38.77
C SER A 323 -31.08 -19.71 37.29
N ASP A 324 -32.31 -19.27 36.96
CA ASP A 324 -32.67 -18.86 35.61
C ASP A 324 -31.84 -17.68 35.10
N ARG A 325 -31.49 -16.73 35.98
CA ARG A 325 -30.62 -15.60 35.64
C ARG A 325 -29.18 -16.03 35.40
N ILE A 326 -28.63 -16.96 36.20
CA ILE A 326 -27.30 -17.54 35.96
C ILE A 326 -27.27 -18.24 34.59
N MET A 327 -28.29 -19.02 34.27
CA MET A 327 -28.38 -19.72 32.99
C MET A 327 -28.46 -18.74 31.82
N GLN A 328 -29.25 -17.67 31.94
CA GLN A 328 -29.28 -16.61 30.93
C GLN A 328 -27.92 -15.91 30.76
N MET A 329 -27.17 -15.68 31.84
CA MET A 329 -25.80 -15.15 31.74
C MET A 329 -24.88 -16.12 31.00
N ALA A 330 -24.98 -17.42 31.30
CA ALA A 330 -24.19 -18.45 30.62
C ALA A 330 -24.48 -18.47 29.11
N ASP A 331 -25.75 -18.44 28.70
CA ASP A 331 -26.14 -18.39 27.29
C ASP A 331 -25.58 -17.15 26.56
N LYS A 332 -25.66 -15.98 27.20
CA LYS A 332 -25.08 -14.74 26.65
C LYS A 332 -23.57 -14.84 26.51
N ILE A 333 -22.91 -15.43 27.51
CA ILE A 333 -21.46 -15.68 27.51
C ILE A 333 -21.05 -16.61 26.36
N PHE A 334 -21.81 -17.67 26.08
CA PHE A 334 -21.57 -18.55 24.94
C PHE A 334 -21.69 -17.82 23.60
N ILE A 335 -22.75 -17.05 23.38
CA ILE A 335 -22.95 -16.28 22.14
C ILE A 335 -21.80 -15.27 21.94
N MET A 336 -21.31 -14.66 23.02
CA MET A 336 -20.16 -13.75 22.95
C MET A 336 -18.87 -14.48 22.57
N ALA A 337 -18.63 -15.68 23.11
CA ALA A 337 -17.48 -16.49 22.75
C ALA A 337 -17.47 -16.88 21.26
N ASP A 338 -18.64 -17.22 20.70
CA ASP A 338 -18.78 -17.50 19.27
C ASP A 338 -18.47 -16.28 18.40
N ASN A 339 -18.93 -15.09 18.82
CA ASN A 339 -18.62 -13.83 18.12
C ASN A 339 -17.12 -13.50 18.14
N ILE A 340 -16.41 -13.84 19.21
CA ILE A 340 -14.93 -13.73 19.26
C ILE A 340 -14.29 -14.68 18.25
N GLY A 341 -14.76 -15.93 18.17
CA GLY A 341 -14.29 -16.89 17.17
C GLY A 341 -14.45 -16.35 15.75
N LEU A 342 -15.63 -15.84 15.41
CA LEU A 342 -15.89 -15.24 14.08
C LEU A 342 -15.03 -13.99 13.82
N MET A 343 -14.77 -13.15 14.81
CA MET A 343 -13.86 -12.01 14.66
C MET A 343 -12.42 -12.46 14.44
N ALA A 344 -11.97 -13.49 15.16
CA ALA A 344 -10.64 -14.07 14.98
C ALA A 344 -10.44 -14.60 13.55
N ASP A 345 -11.45 -15.30 13.01
CA ASP A 345 -11.46 -15.77 11.62
C ASP A 345 -11.36 -14.61 10.62
N ARG A 346 -12.14 -13.54 10.83
CA ARG A 346 -12.08 -12.33 9.98
C ARG A 346 -10.75 -11.59 10.05
N ILE A 347 -10.11 -11.57 11.22
CA ILE A 347 -8.76 -11.01 11.38
C ILE A 347 -7.76 -11.84 10.61
N ALA A 348 -7.81 -13.17 10.72
CA ALA A 348 -6.95 -14.07 9.96
C ALA A 348 -7.15 -13.92 8.45
N GLU A 349 -8.40 -13.80 7.98
CA GLU A 349 -8.72 -13.52 6.59
C GLU A 349 -8.14 -12.16 6.13
N THR A 350 -8.31 -11.11 6.93
CA THR A 350 -7.75 -9.79 6.64
C THR A 350 -6.22 -9.82 6.54
N GLN A 351 -5.55 -10.55 7.44
CA GLN A 351 -4.10 -10.74 7.41
C GLN A 351 -3.66 -11.49 6.14
N ASN A 352 -4.41 -12.50 5.71
CA ASN A 352 -4.13 -13.23 4.48
C ASN A 352 -4.28 -12.35 3.22
N ILE A 353 -5.33 -11.52 3.17
CA ILE A 353 -5.54 -10.54 2.10
C ILE A 353 -4.38 -9.51 2.10
N GLN A 354 -3.96 -9.02 3.26
CA GLN A 354 -2.84 -8.09 3.37
C GLN A 354 -1.53 -8.72 2.88
N MET A 355 -1.22 -9.96 3.26
CA MET A 355 -0.07 -10.70 2.74
C MET A 355 -0.13 -10.84 1.20
N THR A 356 -1.30 -11.19 0.68
CA THR A 356 -1.50 -11.33 -0.77
C THR A 356 -1.27 -10.00 -1.51
N ASN A 357 -1.79 -8.90 -0.97
CA ASN A 357 -1.59 -7.56 -1.55
C ASN A 357 -0.12 -7.11 -1.49
N VAL A 358 0.61 -7.44 -0.42
CA VAL A 358 2.06 -7.17 -0.34
C VAL A 358 2.80 -7.96 -1.41
N ALA A 359 2.51 -9.25 -1.56
CA ALA A 359 3.13 -10.10 -2.59
C ALA A 359 2.81 -9.62 -4.03
N LEU A 360 1.57 -9.18 -4.29
CA LEU A 360 1.17 -8.56 -5.57
C LEU A 360 1.92 -7.26 -5.85
N THR A 361 2.09 -6.42 -4.82
CA THR A 361 2.85 -5.17 -4.92
C THR A 361 4.32 -5.47 -5.22
N GLU A 362 4.91 -6.44 -4.53
CA GLU A 362 6.28 -6.91 -4.77
C GLU A 362 6.44 -7.45 -6.20
N SER A 363 5.54 -8.32 -6.65
CA SER A 363 5.56 -8.87 -8.01
C SER A 363 5.45 -7.79 -9.08
N SER A 364 4.56 -6.80 -8.89
CA SER A 364 4.40 -5.67 -9.80
C SER A 364 5.65 -4.78 -9.84
N LEU A 365 6.30 -4.60 -8.68
CA LEU A 365 7.55 -3.84 -8.57
C LEU A 365 8.69 -4.57 -9.29
N LEU A 366 8.85 -5.87 -9.07
CA LEU A 366 9.85 -6.70 -9.73
C LEU A 366 9.63 -6.75 -11.26
N SER A 367 8.37 -6.83 -11.70
CA SER A 367 8.04 -6.77 -13.13
C SER A 367 8.41 -5.42 -13.73
N SER A 368 8.10 -4.31 -13.04
CA SER A 368 8.49 -2.97 -13.48
C SER A 368 10.01 -2.79 -13.51
N GLN A 369 10.73 -3.29 -12.49
CA GLN A 369 12.18 -3.30 -12.46
C GLN A 369 12.78 -4.16 -13.57
N SER A 370 12.21 -5.34 -13.83
CA SER A 370 12.66 -6.22 -14.91
C SER A 370 12.45 -5.57 -16.27
N ILE A 371 11.31 -4.93 -16.51
CA ILE A 371 11.06 -4.18 -17.75
C ILE A 371 12.10 -3.08 -17.88
N MET A 372 12.36 -2.33 -16.81
CA MET A 372 13.35 -1.26 -16.84
C MET A 372 14.78 -1.76 -17.09
N ILE A 373 15.17 -2.88 -16.47
CA ILE A 373 16.47 -3.54 -16.73
C ILE A 373 16.54 -4.07 -18.16
N THR A 374 15.46 -4.67 -18.67
CA THR A 374 15.39 -5.15 -20.05
C THR A 374 15.49 -4.00 -21.04
N VAL A 375 14.86 -2.85 -20.75
CA VAL A 375 15.07 -1.61 -21.48
C VAL A 375 16.56 -1.26 -21.41
N ILE A 376 17.14 -1.01 -20.23
CA ILE A 376 18.58 -0.70 -20.08
C ILE A 376 19.50 -1.66 -20.85
N LYS A 377 19.26 -2.98 -20.78
CA LYS A 377 20.06 -4.01 -21.47
C LYS A 377 19.90 -4.02 -22.98
N ASN A 378 18.66 -3.96 -23.47
CA ASN A 378 18.40 -3.82 -24.90
C ASN A 378 18.99 -2.51 -25.43
N PHE A 379 19.15 -1.57 -24.51
CA PHE A 379 19.70 -0.25 -24.70
C PHE A 379 21.24 -0.16 -24.50
N GLY A 380 21.91 -1.28 -24.21
CA GLY A 380 23.37 -1.33 -24.15
C GLY A 380 24.03 -0.43 -23.09
N LEU A 381 23.25 0.07 -22.12
CA LEU A 381 23.70 0.91 -20.99
C LEU A 381 24.24 0.08 -19.81
#